data_AF-A0A368H4Q1-F1
#
_entry.id   AF-A0A368H4Q1-F1
#
_cell.length_a   1.000
_cell.length_b   1.000
_cell.length_c   1.000
_cell.angle_alpha   90.00
_cell.angle_beta   90.00
_cell.angle_gamma   90.00
#
_symmetry.space_group_name_H-M   'P 1'
#
loop_
_entity.id
_entity.type
_entity.pdbx_description
1 polymer ?
#
loop_
_entity_poly.entity_id
_entity_poly.type
_entity_poly.pdbx_seq_one_letter_code
_entity_poly.pdbx_strand_id
1 'polypeptide(L)'
;MPCHICGILLLPVQIFWQDGHLYYSDSAESATSVRISNGSPNWEHGIFDWLYEEEIFGRDSSAVWWSVKGQKLAFLSREKTKEKSVVMTSYSRNENYPIVVELPYPKTHEKRLPTYIINMWDKKTHELKQMDVQLRDSTAFHYLYGVKWIVMKDEELLVATWANRLQTHISVTICDHTTGICKLVRSLKNQMWKGNDTSKIS
;
A
#
# COMPACT_ATOMS: atom_id res chain seq x y z
N MET A 1 -25.05 22.29 9.82
CA MET A 1 -24.58 22.10 8.44
C MET A 1 -23.55 20.99 8.47
N PRO A 2 -23.83 19.79 7.94
CA PRO A 2 -22.93 18.66 8.12
C PRO A 2 -21.77 18.71 7.12
N CYS A 3 -20.62 18.26 7.62
CA CYS A 3 -19.30 18.28 7.02
C CYS A 3 -19.27 17.51 5.68
N HIS A 4 -18.97 18.21 4.59
CA HIS A 4 -18.54 17.61 3.33
C HIS A 4 -17.03 17.34 3.44
N ILE A 5 -16.68 16.07 3.62
CA ILE A 5 -15.63 15.28 2.96
C ILE A 5 -15.60 13.96 3.73
N CYS A 6 -16.55 13.08 3.41
CA CYS A 6 -16.38 11.64 3.61
C CYS A 6 -16.52 11.06 2.21
N GLY A 7 -15.42 11.13 1.46
CA GLY A 7 -15.32 10.45 0.18
C GLY A 7 -15.29 8.96 0.46
N ILE A 8 -16.47 8.33 0.45
CA ILE A 8 -16.55 6.88 0.34
C ILE A 8 -15.88 6.56 -1.00
N LEU A 9 -14.64 6.09 -0.94
CA LEU A 9 -13.98 5.48 -2.08
C LEU A 9 -14.87 4.29 -2.48
N LEU A 10 -15.69 4.47 -3.51
CA LEU A 10 -16.53 3.42 -4.08
C LEU A 10 -15.62 2.46 -4.83
N LEU A 11 -14.93 1.60 -4.06
CA LEU A 11 -14.44 0.32 -4.57
C LEU A 11 -15.65 -0.42 -5.18
N PRO A 12 -15.48 -1.23 -6.22
CA PRO A 12 -16.58 -1.88 -6.94
C PRO A 12 -17.42 -2.74 -5.99
N VAL A 13 -18.50 -2.16 -5.43
CA VAL A 13 -19.69 -2.62 -4.69
C VAL A 13 -19.52 -3.79 -3.67
N GLN A 14 -18.34 -4.36 -3.53
CA GLN A 14 -18.07 -5.56 -2.75
C GLN A 14 -17.04 -5.32 -1.64
N ILE A 15 -16.29 -4.22 -1.66
CA ILE A 15 -15.34 -3.87 -0.60
C ILE A 15 -15.60 -2.45 -0.15
N PHE A 16 -15.51 -2.20 1.14
CA PHE A 16 -15.48 -0.85 1.69
C PHE A 16 -14.50 -0.78 2.86
N TRP A 17 -14.08 0.45 3.16
CA TRP A 17 -13.17 0.74 4.26
C TRP A 17 -13.97 1.34 5.42
N GLN A 18 -13.66 0.88 6.64
CA GLN A 18 -14.24 1.41 7.86
C GLN A 18 -13.24 1.26 9.02
N ASP A 19 -13.00 2.36 9.74
CA ASP A 19 -12.20 2.41 10.97
C ASP A 19 -10.80 1.76 10.87
N GLY A 20 -10.11 1.98 9.74
CA GLY A 20 -8.78 1.41 9.48
C GLY A 20 -8.80 0.04 8.81
N HIS A 21 -9.97 -0.61 8.72
CA HIS A 21 -10.11 -1.98 8.26
C HIS A 21 -10.89 -2.07 6.95
N LEU A 22 -10.61 -3.14 6.20
CA LEU A 22 -11.35 -3.49 4.99
C LEU A 22 -12.43 -4.52 5.32
N TYR A 23 -13.58 -4.32 4.69
CA TYR A 23 -14.75 -5.19 4.78
C TYR A 23 -15.18 -5.61 3.38
N TYR A 24 -15.62 -6.86 3.27
CA TYR A 24 -16.18 -7.44 2.06
C TYR A 24 -17.67 -7.69 2.23
N SER A 25 -18.45 -7.46 1.18
CA SER A 25 -19.88 -7.75 1.10
C SER A 25 -20.20 -8.39 -0.24
N ASP A 26 -21.06 -9.41 -0.27
CA ASP A 26 -21.38 -10.14 -1.50
C ASP A 26 -22.20 -9.32 -2.50
N SER A 27 -22.99 -8.36 -2.02
CA SER A 27 -23.78 -7.46 -2.84
C SER A 27 -24.13 -6.17 -2.09
N ALA A 28 -24.57 -5.14 -2.83
CA ALA A 28 -25.02 -3.88 -2.24
C ALA A 28 -26.18 -4.05 -1.24
N GLU A 29 -26.98 -5.10 -1.42
CA GLU A 29 -28.18 -5.38 -0.63
C GLU A 29 -27.90 -6.34 0.53
N SER A 30 -26.68 -6.88 0.63
CA SER A 30 -26.33 -7.81 1.68
C SER A 30 -26.40 -7.11 3.04
N ALA A 31 -27.21 -7.68 3.93
CA ALA A 31 -27.35 -7.19 5.30
C ALA A 31 -26.10 -7.45 6.16
N THR A 32 -25.17 -8.27 5.67
CA THR A 32 -23.96 -8.67 6.37
C THR A 32 -22.70 -8.36 5.55
N SER A 33 -21.61 -8.09 6.26
CA SER A 33 -20.28 -7.88 5.71
C SER A 33 -19.25 -8.63 6.54
N VAL A 34 -18.18 -9.09 5.91
CA VAL A 34 -17.08 -9.80 6.55
C VAL A 34 -15.86 -8.89 6.62
N ARG A 35 -15.29 -8.72 7.81
CA ARG A 35 -14.00 -8.03 7.95
C ARG A 35 -12.89 -8.91 7.35
N ILE A 36 -12.20 -8.41 6.34
CA ILE A 36 -11.15 -9.16 5.62
C ILE A 36 -9.74 -8.90 6.15
N SER A 37 -9.52 -7.73 6.76
CA SER A 37 -8.22 -7.36 7.35
C SER A 37 -8.17 -7.68 8.83
N ASN A 38 -7.03 -8.16 9.34
CA ASN A 38 -6.80 -8.39 10.76
C ASN A 38 -5.79 -7.37 11.33
N GLY A 39 -5.78 -7.19 12.66
CA GLY A 39 -4.85 -6.29 13.33
C GLY A 39 -5.52 -5.44 14.41
N SER A 40 -4.68 -4.79 15.21
CA SER A 40 -5.10 -3.80 16.20
C SER A 40 -5.48 -2.47 15.54
N PRO A 41 -6.11 -1.52 16.27
CA PRO A 41 -6.43 -0.18 15.74
C PRO A 41 -5.22 0.63 15.26
N ASN A 42 -4.01 0.20 15.62
CA ASN A 42 -2.75 0.78 15.17
C ASN A 42 -2.39 0.35 13.74
N TRP A 43 -3.19 -0.47 13.07
CA TRP A 43 -2.98 -0.84 11.68
C TRP A 43 -3.99 -0.14 10.77
N GLU A 44 -3.57 0.08 9.53
CA GLU A 44 -4.39 0.62 8.46
C GLU A 44 -4.22 -0.26 7.22
N HIS A 45 -5.33 -0.53 6.54
CA HIS A 45 -5.41 -1.49 5.44
C HIS A 45 -6.05 -0.87 4.21
N GLY A 46 -5.51 -1.16 3.02
CA GLY A 46 -6.11 -0.83 1.74
C GLY A 46 -6.11 0.65 1.35
N ILE A 47 -5.42 1.50 2.11
CA ILE A 47 -5.27 2.93 1.81
C ILE A 47 -3.78 3.27 1.76
N PHE A 48 -3.44 4.18 0.83
CA PHE A 48 -2.11 4.72 0.69
C PHE A 48 -1.88 5.89 1.65
N ASP A 49 -0.64 6.09 2.05
CA ASP A 49 -0.23 7.34 2.68
C ASP A 49 0.01 8.41 1.62
N TRP A 50 0.26 9.64 2.07
CA TRP A 50 0.51 10.78 1.21
C TRP A 50 1.65 10.52 0.19
N LEU A 51 2.72 9.83 0.60
CA LEU A 51 3.86 9.54 -0.29
C LEU A 51 3.44 8.62 -1.43
N TYR A 52 2.69 7.55 -1.12
CA TYR A 52 2.22 6.62 -2.13
C TYR A 52 1.15 7.23 -3.05
N GLU A 53 0.25 8.06 -2.51
CA GLU A 53 -0.75 8.77 -3.29
C GLU A 53 -0.13 9.81 -4.24
N GLU A 54 0.90 10.53 -3.83
CA GLU A 54 1.40 11.67 -4.60
C GLU A 54 2.54 11.30 -5.54
N GLU A 55 3.46 10.45 -5.08
CA GLU A 55 4.75 10.24 -5.75
C GLU A 55 4.86 8.88 -6.45
N ILE A 56 4.01 7.89 -6.09
CA ILE A 56 4.16 6.52 -6.57
C ILE A 56 2.99 6.06 -7.43
N PHE A 57 1.77 6.01 -6.87
CA PHE A 57 0.60 5.43 -7.55
C PHE A 57 -0.41 6.47 -8.04
N GLY A 58 -0.37 7.71 -7.54
CA GLY A 58 -1.34 8.75 -7.88
C GLY A 58 -2.58 8.74 -6.96
N ARG A 59 -3.23 9.90 -6.81
CA ARG A 59 -4.34 10.12 -5.88
C ARG A 59 -5.60 9.29 -6.16
N ASP A 60 -5.80 8.85 -7.41
CA ASP A 60 -6.96 8.06 -7.82
C ASP A 60 -6.74 6.54 -7.64
N SER A 61 -5.63 6.14 -7.03
CA SER A 61 -5.27 4.75 -6.82
C SER A 61 -5.74 4.22 -5.48
N SER A 62 -5.99 2.91 -5.41
CA SER A 62 -6.26 2.20 -4.15
C SER A 62 -5.15 1.21 -3.86
N ALA A 63 -4.90 0.92 -2.58
CA ALA A 63 -3.94 -0.08 -2.16
C ALA A 63 -4.56 -1.49 -2.12
N VAL A 64 -5.48 -1.78 -3.04
CA VAL A 64 -6.31 -2.99 -3.09
C VAL A 64 -6.45 -3.47 -4.53
N TRP A 65 -6.18 -4.75 -4.78
CA TRP A 65 -6.19 -5.36 -6.11
C TRP A 65 -6.90 -6.71 -6.09
N TRP A 66 -8.01 -6.81 -6.81
CA TRP A 66 -8.69 -8.09 -7.06
C TRP A 66 -7.91 -8.96 -8.05
N SER A 67 -7.92 -10.27 -7.81
CA SER A 67 -7.44 -11.26 -8.77
C SER A 67 -8.27 -11.22 -10.06
N VAL A 68 -7.71 -11.74 -11.15
CA VAL A 68 -8.34 -11.73 -12.47
C VAL A 68 -9.72 -12.42 -12.44
N LYS A 69 -9.86 -13.48 -11.65
CA LYS A 69 -11.10 -14.25 -11.44
C LYS A 69 -11.93 -13.73 -10.25
N GLY A 70 -11.49 -12.68 -9.56
CA GLY A 70 -12.16 -12.10 -8.40
C GLY A 70 -12.27 -13.04 -7.19
N GLN A 71 -11.40 -14.05 -7.10
CA GLN A 71 -11.42 -15.05 -6.02
C GLN A 71 -10.46 -14.71 -4.89
N LYS A 72 -9.43 -13.92 -5.18
CA LYS A 72 -8.45 -13.48 -4.19
C LYS A 72 -8.35 -11.97 -4.23
N LEU A 73 -8.05 -11.38 -3.08
CA LEU A 73 -7.82 -9.96 -2.93
C LEU A 73 -6.43 -9.73 -2.34
N ALA A 74 -5.61 -8.94 -3.01
CA ALA A 74 -4.36 -8.45 -2.45
C ALA A 74 -4.57 -7.02 -1.95
N PHE A 75 -4.02 -6.68 -0.79
CA PHE A 75 -4.03 -5.30 -0.29
C PHE A 75 -2.79 -5.03 0.55
N LEU A 76 -2.44 -3.75 0.67
CA LEU A 76 -1.38 -3.34 1.57
C LEU A 76 -1.91 -3.06 2.96
N SER A 77 -1.09 -3.39 3.95
CA SER A 77 -1.29 -2.97 5.33
C SER A 77 -0.05 -2.24 5.82
N ARG A 78 -0.25 -1.24 6.67
CA ARG A 78 0.83 -0.56 7.38
C ARG A 78 0.45 -0.34 8.83
N GLU A 79 1.45 -0.27 9.69
CA GLU A 79 1.26 0.25 11.03
C GLU A 79 1.16 1.78 10.97
N LYS A 80 0.21 2.35 11.70
CA LYS A 80 0.05 3.78 11.97
C LYS A 80 1.19 4.23 12.88
N THR A 81 2.39 4.32 12.32
CA THR A 81 3.53 4.83 13.07
C THR A 81 3.44 6.34 13.20
N LYS A 82 4.00 6.90 14.28
CA LYS A 82 4.18 8.36 14.44
C LYS A 82 5.31 8.82 13.52
N GLU A 83 5.04 8.85 12.23
CA GLU A 83 5.88 9.55 11.26
C GLU A 83 5.97 11.02 11.66
N LYS A 84 7.10 11.66 11.35
CA LYS A 84 7.18 13.11 11.57
C LYS A 84 6.14 13.78 10.70
N SER A 85 5.30 14.56 11.34
CA SER A 85 4.27 15.33 10.67
C SER A 85 4.76 16.76 10.46
N VAL A 86 4.34 17.36 9.35
CA VAL A 86 4.42 18.79 9.15
C VAL A 86 3.11 19.38 9.63
N VAL A 87 3.20 20.47 10.38
CA VAL A 87 2.04 21.19 10.90
C VAL A 87 1.73 22.34 9.95
N MET A 88 0.48 22.42 9.50
CA MET A 88 -0.01 23.48 8.62
C MET A 88 -1.20 24.17 9.28
N THR A 89 -1.27 25.49 9.18
CA THR A 89 -2.41 26.26 9.67
C THR A 89 -3.40 26.46 8.52
N SER A 90 -4.63 25.98 8.71
CA SER A 90 -5.73 26.13 7.77
C SER A 90 -6.69 27.21 8.26
N TYR A 91 -7.08 28.11 7.35
CA TYR A 91 -8.06 29.16 7.61
C TYR A 91 -9.33 28.83 6.83
N SER A 92 -10.36 28.35 7.52
CA SER A 92 -11.66 28.05 6.93
C SER A 92 -12.59 29.25 7.07
N ARG A 93 -13.36 29.59 6.01
CA ARG A 93 -14.34 30.69 6.07
C ARG A 93 -15.45 30.46 7.12
N ASN A 94 -15.66 29.20 7.52
CA ASN A 94 -16.71 28.82 8.45
C ASN A 94 -16.24 28.79 9.91
N GLU A 95 -14.98 29.11 10.18
CA GLU A 95 -14.41 29.10 11.53
C GLU A 95 -13.75 30.45 11.86
N ASN A 96 -13.98 30.93 13.08
CA ASN A 96 -13.44 32.20 13.55
C ASN A 96 -11.97 32.11 13.99
N TYR A 97 -11.44 30.90 14.13
CA TYR A 97 -10.08 30.63 14.56
C TYR A 97 -9.38 29.69 13.57
N PRO A 98 -8.04 29.82 13.43
CA PRO A 98 -7.29 28.92 12.56
C PRO A 98 -7.28 27.49 13.11
N ILE A 99 -7.33 26.53 12.21
CA ILE A 99 -7.25 25.10 12.53
C ILE A 99 -5.81 24.65 12.28
N VAL A 100 -5.28 23.83 13.19
CA VAL A 100 -3.99 23.19 13.02
C VAL A 100 -4.21 21.82 12.38
N VAL A 101 -3.64 21.62 11.19
CA VAL A 101 -3.65 20.36 10.46
C VAL A 101 -2.27 19.70 10.57
N GLU A 102 -2.22 18.48 11.07
CA GLU A 102 -1.01 17.66 11.09
C GLU A 102 -1.02 16.70 9.90
N LEU A 103 -0.02 16.81 9.02
CA LEU A 103 0.15 15.93 7.87
C LEU A 103 1.41 15.07 8.07
N PRO A 104 1.29 13.73 8.16
CA PRO A 104 2.43 12.82 8.12
C PRO A 104 3.22 13.03 6.82
N TYR A 105 4.46 13.49 6.94
CA TYR A 105 5.29 13.84 5.79
C TYR A 105 6.75 13.49 6.07
N PRO A 106 7.25 12.36 5.55
CA PRO A 106 8.65 12.00 5.70
C PRO A 106 9.53 12.91 4.85
N LYS A 107 10.13 13.94 5.46
CA LYS A 107 11.10 14.81 4.78
C LYS A 107 12.28 14.02 4.23
N THR A 108 12.96 14.59 3.23
CA THR A 108 14.18 14.02 2.66
C THR A 108 15.17 13.63 3.77
N HIS A 109 15.74 12.41 3.66
CA HIS A 109 16.63 11.79 4.66
C HIS A 109 15.98 11.32 5.96
N GLU A 110 14.65 11.33 6.10
CA GLU A 110 14.00 10.74 7.28
C GLU A 110 14.36 9.26 7.41
N LYS A 111 14.67 8.80 8.63
CA LYS A 111 15.13 7.43 8.87
C LYS A 111 13.96 6.46 8.98
N ARG A 112 12.81 6.94 9.43
CA ARG A 112 11.58 6.16 9.60
C ARG A 112 10.66 6.43 8.42
N LEU A 113 10.51 5.43 7.56
CA LEU A 113 9.58 5.45 6.45
C LEU A 113 8.43 4.49 6.73
N PRO A 114 7.23 4.78 6.20
CA PRO A 114 6.12 3.84 6.20
C PRO A 114 6.57 2.53 5.55
N THR A 115 6.33 1.43 6.26
CA THR A 115 6.63 0.09 5.75
C THR A 115 5.31 -0.62 5.50
N TYR A 116 5.13 -1.07 4.26
CA TYR A 116 3.95 -1.79 3.84
C TYR A 116 4.22 -3.29 3.80
N ILE A 117 3.23 -4.05 4.24
CA ILE A 117 3.18 -5.51 4.08
C ILE A 117 2.06 -5.86 3.08
N ILE A 118 2.34 -6.84 2.22
CA ILE A 118 1.31 -7.38 1.32
C ILE A 118 0.51 -8.43 2.08
N ASN A 119 -0.81 -8.29 2.06
CA ASN A 119 -1.74 -9.29 2.54
C ASN A 119 -2.58 -9.80 1.38
N MET A 120 -2.90 -11.09 1.40
CA MET A 120 -3.77 -11.73 0.42
C MET A 120 -4.89 -12.47 1.15
N TRP A 121 -6.13 -12.17 0.77
CA TRP A 121 -7.33 -12.80 1.28
C TRP A 121 -7.96 -13.67 0.20
N ASP A 122 -8.36 -14.89 0.55
CA ASP A 122 -9.10 -15.80 -0.34
C ASP A 122 -10.59 -15.78 -0.01
N LYS A 123 -11.40 -15.47 -1.03
CA LYS A 123 -12.86 -15.31 -0.89
C LYS A 123 -13.57 -16.61 -0.55
N LYS A 124 -13.05 -17.77 -0.98
CA LYS A 124 -13.70 -19.06 -0.76
C LYS A 124 -13.41 -19.61 0.62
N THR A 125 -12.15 -19.53 1.04
CA THR A 125 -11.72 -20.09 2.34
C THR A 125 -11.84 -19.07 3.47
N HIS A 126 -12.05 -17.79 3.15
CA HIS A 126 -11.97 -16.65 4.06
C HIS A 126 -10.61 -16.54 4.79
N GLU A 127 -9.58 -17.18 4.24
CA GLU A 127 -8.24 -17.19 4.82
C GLU A 127 -7.52 -15.89 4.44
N LEU A 128 -6.91 -15.25 5.44
CA LEU A 128 -6.03 -14.11 5.26
C LEU A 128 -4.59 -14.56 5.50
N LYS A 129 -3.70 -14.28 4.55
CA LYS A 129 -2.26 -14.51 4.69
C LYS A 129 -1.48 -13.22 4.49
N GLN A 130 -0.59 -12.95 5.43
CA GLN A 130 0.50 -12.00 5.22
C GLN A 130 1.56 -12.66 4.36
N MET A 131 1.98 -12.00 3.28
CA MET A 131 2.99 -12.54 2.38
C MET A 131 4.40 -12.33 2.93
N ASP A 132 5.21 -13.38 2.88
CA ASP A 132 6.66 -13.31 3.10
C ASP A 132 7.35 -12.82 1.82
N VAL A 133 7.76 -11.55 1.81
CA VAL A 133 8.41 -10.92 0.64
C VAL A 133 9.92 -11.12 0.69
N GLN A 134 10.41 -12.05 -0.12
CA GLN A 134 11.83 -12.42 -0.14
C GLN A 134 12.60 -11.54 -1.13
N LEU A 135 13.14 -10.44 -0.63
CA LEU A 135 14.04 -9.55 -1.37
C LEU A 135 15.52 -9.87 -1.08
N ARG A 136 16.43 -9.49 -1.98
CA ARG A 136 17.89 -9.70 -1.82
C ARG A 136 18.46 -9.01 -0.59
N ASP A 137 17.99 -7.80 -0.33
CA ASP A 137 18.32 -7.03 0.86
C ASP A 137 17.03 -6.82 1.64
N SER A 138 16.66 -7.80 2.47
CA SER A 138 15.44 -7.71 3.29
C SER A 138 15.51 -6.63 4.37
N THR A 139 16.71 -6.11 4.66
CA THR A 139 16.92 -5.09 5.69
C THR A 139 16.77 -3.66 5.17
N ALA A 140 16.90 -3.45 3.86
CA ALA A 140 16.70 -2.15 3.26
C ALA A 140 15.21 -1.80 3.12
N PHE A 141 14.92 -0.50 3.21
CA PHE A 141 13.60 0.03 2.87
C PHE A 141 13.34 -0.11 1.38
N HIS A 142 12.16 -0.63 1.06
CA HIS A 142 11.67 -0.81 -0.30
C HIS A 142 10.31 -0.13 -0.46
N TYR A 143 10.17 0.57 -1.58
CA TYR A 143 8.91 1.10 -2.06
C TYR A 143 8.28 0.10 -3.02
N LEU A 144 6.98 -0.12 -2.89
CA LEU A 144 6.21 -0.89 -3.87
C LEU A 144 5.77 0.06 -4.98
N TYR A 145 6.17 -0.22 -6.22
CA TYR A 145 5.90 0.63 -7.40
C TYR A 145 4.78 0.10 -8.29
N GLY A 146 4.44 -1.19 -8.14
CA GLY A 146 3.47 -1.79 -9.02
C GLY A 146 3.02 -3.14 -8.51
N VAL A 147 1.72 -3.38 -8.65
CA VAL A 147 1.06 -4.63 -8.30
C VAL A 147 0.18 -5.03 -9.47
N LYS A 148 0.31 -6.28 -9.92
CA LYS A 148 -0.51 -6.80 -11.02
C LYS A 148 -0.76 -8.29 -10.84
N TRP A 149 -2.01 -8.70 -11.01
CA TRP A 149 -2.36 -10.11 -11.08
C TRP A 149 -2.07 -10.68 -12.46
N ILE A 150 -1.51 -11.88 -12.49
CA ILE A 150 -1.29 -12.67 -13.70
C ILE A 150 -1.88 -14.07 -13.51
N VAL A 151 -2.16 -14.74 -14.63
CA VAL A 151 -2.57 -16.14 -14.64
C VAL A 151 -1.48 -16.95 -15.31
N MET A 152 -0.93 -17.95 -14.62
CA MET A 152 0.03 -18.90 -15.19
C MET A 152 -0.48 -20.32 -14.91
N LYS A 153 -0.64 -21.14 -15.97
CA LYS A 153 -1.14 -22.52 -15.84
C LYS A 153 -2.42 -22.62 -14.97
N ASP A 154 -3.38 -21.73 -15.24
CA ASP A 154 -4.65 -21.58 -14.52
C ASP A 154 -4.59 -21.10 -13.05
N GLU A 155 -3.38 -20.90 -12.51
CA GLU A 155 -3.16 -20.34 -11.17
C GLU A 155 -3.02 -18.82 -11.23
N GLU A 156 -3.69 -18.13 -10.30
CA GLU A 156 -3.60 -16.68 -10.15
C GLU A 156 -2.46 -16.31 -9.21
N LEU A 157 -1.50 -15.55 -9.73
CA LEU A 157 -0.31 -15.11 -9.02
C LEU A 157 -0.22 -13.59 -9.01
N LEU A 158 0.32 -13.02 -7.94
CA LEU A 158 0.51 -11.59 -7.80
C LEU A 158 1.94 -11.22 -8.17
N VAL A 159 2.12 -10.33 -9.15
CA VAL A 159 3.41 -9.71 -9.45
C VAL A 159 3.51 -8.41 -8.68
N ALA A 160 4.53 -8.31 -7.83
CA ALA A 160 4.85 -7.09 -7.08
C ALA A 160 6.22 -6.57 -7.52
N THR A 161 6.28 -5.28 -7.83
CA THR A 161 7.50 -4.58 -8.27
C THR A 161 7.94 -3.62 -7.18
N TRP A 162 9.17 -3.79 -6.72
CA TRP A 162 9.77 -3.06 -5.61
C TRP A 162 10.94 -2.23 -6.11
N ALA A 163 11.15 -1.05 -5.53
CA ALA A 163 12.38 -0.29 -5.67
C ALA A 163 13.02 -0.11 -4.30
N ASN A 164 14.35 -0.18 -4.19
CA ASN A 164 15.02 0.24 -2.97
C ASN A 164 14.83 1.75 -2.75
N ARG A 165 15.06 2.24 -1.52
CA ARG A 165 14.91 3.66 -1.17
C ARG A 165 15.63 4.63 -2.12
N LEU A 166 16.83 4.29 -2.58
CA LEU A 166 17.61 5.10 -3.51
C LEU A 166 17.13 5.00 -4.97
N GLN A 167 16.13 4.16 -5.26
CA GLN A 167 15.54 3.94 -6.57
C GLN A 167 16.56 3.52 -7.65
N THR A 168 17.64 2.84 -7.21
CA THR A 168 18.72 2.34 -8.06
C THR A 168 18.58 0.85 -8.36
N HIS A 169 17.80 0.13 -7.56
CA HIS A 169 17.56 -1.31 -7.72
C HIS A 169 16.06 -1.55 -7.76
N ILE A 170 15.60 -2.19 -8.84
CA ILE A 170 14.25 -2.69 -8.99
C ILE A 170 14.26 -4.19 -8.79
N SER A 171 13.31 -4.70 -8.01
CA SER A 171 13.13 -6.12 -7.72
C SER A 171 11.70 -6.52 -8.06
N VAL A 172 11.52 -7.57 -8.84
CA VAL A 172 10.21 -8.11 -9.19
C VAL A 172 10.04 -9.44 -8.48
N THR A 173 8.96 -9.55 -7.71
CA THR A 173 8.58 -10.76 -6.97
C THR A 173 7.27 -11.31 -7.50
N ILE A 174 7.14 -12.64 -7.51
CA ILE A 174 5.87 -13.32 -7.77
C ILE A 174 5.40 -13.94 -6.46
N CYS A 175 4.19 -13.57 -6.02
CA CYS A 175 3.55 -14.06 -4.82
C CYS A 175 2.49 -15.11 -5.13
N ASP A 176 2.49 -16.16 -4.33
CA ASP A 176 1.46 -17.18 -4.30
C ASP A 176 0.78 -17.21 -2.93
N HIS A 177 -0.55 -17.10 -2.94
CA HIS A 177 -1.38 -17.22 -1.74
C HIS A 177 -1.27 -18.62 -1.09
N THR A 178 -1.11 -19.68 -1.89
CA THR A 178 -1.06 -21.05 -1.37
C THR A 178 0.13 -21.21 -0.44
N THR A 179 1.32 -20.79 -0.89
CA THR A 179 2.55 -20.85 -0.10
C THR A 179 2.70 -19.70 0.89
N GLY A 180 2.05 -18.55 0.65
CA GLY A 180 2.22 -17.33 1.45
C GLY A 180 3.56 -16.63 1.23
N ILE A 181 4.21 -16.85 0.08
CA ILE A 181 5.57 -16.40 -0.20
C ILE A 181 5.59 -15.60 -1.51
N CYS A 182 6.25 -14.44 -1.50
CA CYS A 182 6.66 -13.72 -2.69
C CYS A 182 8.12 -13.98 -3.01
N LYS A 183 8.38 -14.76 -4.05
CA LYS A 183 9.74 -15.12 -4.48
C LYS A 183 10.28 -14.08 -5.45
N LEU A 184 11.52 -13.64 -5.24
CA LEU A 184 12.24 -12.80 -6.20
C LEU A 184 12.49 -13.57 -7.50
N VAL A 185 11.97 -13.04 -8.61
CA VAL A 185 12.18 -13.63 -9.94
C VAL A 185 13.17 -12.83 -10.78
N ARG A 186 13.25 -11.51 -10.55
CA ARG A 186 14.16 -10.64 -11.28
C ARG A 186 14.62 -9.49 -10.41
N SER A 187 15.88 -9.11 -10.55
CA SER A 187 16.40 -7.85 -10.02
C SER A 187 17.15 -7.12 -11.14
N LEU A 188 16.95 -5.81 -11.21
CA LEU A 188 17.54 -4.90 -12.18
C LEU A 188 18.25 -3.80 -11.41
N LYS A 189 19.47 -3.49 -11.82
CA LYS A 189 20.21 -2.34 -11.30
C LYS A 189 20.18 -1.25 -12.35
N ASN A 190 19.54 -0.13 -12.03
CA ASN A 190 19.51 1.02 -12.89
C ASN A 190 20.75 1.88 -12.63
N GLN A 191 21.46 2.28 -13.68
CA GLN A 191 22.61 3.18 -13.58
C GLN A 191 22.25 4.66 -13.83
N MET A 192 20.98 4.97 -14.12
CA MET A 192 20.55 6.33 -14.49
C MET A 192 20.75 7.37 -13.38
N TRP A 193 20.57 6.99 -12.11
CA TRP A 193 20.68 7.90 -10.96
C TRP A 193 22.04 7.79 -10.25
N LYS A 194 23.13 7.65 -11.00
CA LYS A 194 24.45 7.99 -10.43
C LYS A 194 24.53 9.51 -10.38
N GLY A 195 24.33 10.10 -9.20
CA GLY A 195 24.92 11.42 -8.93
C GLY A 195 26.40 11.33 -9.27
N ASN A 196 26.92 12.33 -10.00
CA ASN A 196 28.31 12.35 -10.44
C ASN A 196 29.25 11.98 -9.27
N ASP A 197 29.86 10.81 -9.38
CA ASP A 197 30.87 10.37 -8.44
C ASP A 197 32.16 11.13 -8.75
N THR A 198 32.37 12.25 -8.06
CA THR A 198 33.58 13.07 -8.20
C THR A 198 34.82 12.43 -7.57
N SER A 199 34.76 11.17 -7.10
CA SER A 199 35.89 10.48 -6.49
C SER A 199 36.93 9.92 -7.47
N LYS A 200 36.83 10.25 -8.78
CA LYS A 200 37.83 9.89 -9.80
C LYS A 200 38.63 11.08 -10.35
N ILE A 201 38.82 12.13 -9.55
CA ILE A 201 39.86 13.14 -9.81
C ILE A 201 40.68 13.31 -8.52
N SER A 202 41.65 12.42 -8.34
CA SER A 202 42.86 12.61 -7.53
C SER A 202 43.91 11.61 -7.97
#